data_AF-A0A075R814-F1
#
_entry.id   AF-A0A075R814-F1
#
_cell.length_a   1.000
_cell.length_b   1.000
_cell.length_c   1.000
_cell.angle_alpha   90.00
_cell.angle_beta   90.00
_cell.angle_gamma   90.00
#
_symmetry.space_group_name_H-M   'P 1'
#
loop_
_entity.id
_entity.type
_entity.pdbx_description
1 polymer ?
#
loop_
_entity_poly.entity_id
_entity_poly.type
_entity_poly.pdbx_seq_one_letter_code
_entity_poly.pdbx_strand_id
1 'polypeptide(L)'
;MMNALEQLVDRINPWSERLLLKGLAKINEQDIQEVNQFIMAARQLDMNFLIQLLERIEAQGRAYVRSSRADIADVTESYFYLCQYMEFINKDTSL
;
A
#
# COMPACT_ATOMS: atom_id res chain seq x y z
N MET A 1 10.81 5.39 21.95
CA MET A 1 10.45 6.35 20.90
C MET A 1 10.31 5.52 19.65
N MET A 2 9.13 5.50 19.03
CA MET A 2 8.84 4.58 17.93
C MET A 2 9.58 5.03 16.67
N ASN A 3 10.33 4.13 16.04
CA ASN A 3 11.12 4.43 14.85
C ASN A 3 10.19 4.78 13.67
N ALA A 4 10.63 5.66 12.77
CA ALA A 4 9.90 6.05 11.57
C ALA A 4 9.47 4.85 10.70
N LEU A 5 10.25 3.76 10.68
CA LEU A 5 9.85 2.50 10.04
C LEU A 5 8.63 1.87 10.71
N GLU A 6 8.65 1.72 12.04
CA GLU A 6 7.52 1.17 12.82
C GLU A 6 6.26 2.02 12.60
N GLN A 7 6.39 3.35 12.58
CA GLN A 7 5.27 4.25 12.32
C GLN A 7 4.68 4.09 10.91
N LEU A 8 5.52 3.80 9.90
CA LEU A 8 5.05 3.55 8.54
C LEU A 8 4.30 2.22 8.47
N VAL A 9 4.86 1.17 9.08
CA VAL A 9 4.25 -0.15 9.16
C VAL A 9 2.90 -0.10 9.88
N ASP A 10 2.81 0.61 11.01
CA ASP A 10 1.58 0.80 11.79
C ASP A 10 0.50 1.63 11.05
N ARG A 11 0.86 2.26 9.93
CA ARG A 11 -0.10 2.93 9.04
C ARG A 11 -0.51 2.05 7.86
N ILE A 12 0.45 1.34 7.26
CA ILE A 12 0.19 0.49 6.09
C ILE A 12 -0.61 -0.75 6.48
N ASN A 13 -0.30 -1.41 7.61
CA ASN A 13 -0.97 -2.65 8.00
C ASN A 13 -2.48 -2.43 8.24
N PRO A 14 -2.92 -1.46 9.06
CA PRO A 14 -4.35 -1.21 9.24
C PRO A 14 -5.04 -0.72 7.97
N TRP A 15 -4.35 0.03 7.11
CA TRP A 15 -4.88 0.43 5.80
C TRP A 15 -5.14 -0.80 4.93
N SER A 16 -4.19 -1.75 4.89
CA SER A 16 -4.30 -2.95 4.07
C SER A 16 -5.45 -3.84 4.54
N GLU A 17 -5.57 -4.07 5.85
CA GLU A 17 -6.68 -4.83 6.46
C GLU A 17 -8.03 -4.16 6.16
N ARG A 18 -8.11 -2.84 6.31
CA ARG A 18 -9.34 -2.10 6.02
C ARG A 18 -9.74 -2.22 4.56
N LEU A 19 -8.79 -2.14 3.62
CA LEU A 19 -9.05 -2.29 2.20
C LEU A 19 -9.53 -3.71 1.85
N LEU A 20 -8.95 -4.73 2.47
CA LEU A 20 -9.40 -6.12 2.34
C LEU A 20 -10.84 -6.30 2.81
N LEU A 21 -11.17 -5.81 4.00
CA LEU A 21 -12.51 -5.89 4.59
C LEU A 21 -13.55 -5.11 3.78
N LYS A 22 -13.15 -3.96 3.23
CA LYS A 22 -13.98 -3.17 2.31
C LYS A 22 -14.24 -3.90 0.99
N GLY A 23 -13.31 -4.74 0.57
CA GLY A 23 -13.25 -5.38 -0.73
C GLY A 23 -12.50 -4.51 -1.74
N LEU A 24 -11.45 -5.07 -2.36
CA LEU A 24 -10.53 -4.36 -3.27
C LEU A 24 -11.26 -3.68 -4.44
N ALA A 25 -12.31 -4.31 -4.97
CA ALA A 25 -13.16 -3.75 -6.02
C ALA A 25 -13.87 -2.43 -5.66
N LYS A 26 -13.89 -2.06 -4.37
CA LYS A 26 -14.46 -0.80 -3.85
C LYS A 26 -13.39 0.25 -3.52
N ILE A 27 -12.13 0.04 -3.91
CA ILE A 27 -11.07 1.05 -3.77
C ILE A 27 -11.56 2.40 -4.31
N ASN A 28 -11.20 3.49 -3.64
CA ASN A 28 -11.65 4.83 -3.99
C ASN A 28 -10.52 5.87 -3.89
N GLU A 29 -10.81 7.12 -4.24
CA GLU A 29 -9.83 8.22 -4.20
C GLU A 29 -9.22 8.45 -2.81
N GLN A 30 -9.96 8.20 -1.73
CA GLN A 30 -9.43 8.32 -0.37
C GLN A 30 -8.36 7.26 -0.10
N ASP A 31 -8.62 6.00 -0.45
CA ASP A 31 -7.62 4.92 -0.28
C ASP A 31 -6.33 5.25 -1.05
N ILE A 32 -6.46 5.81 -2.26
CA ILE A 32 -5.34 6.22 -3.10
C ILE A 32 -4.58 7.41 -2.51
N GLN A 33 -5.28 8.37 -1.90
CA GLN A 33 -4.63 9.49 -1.20
C GLN A 33 -3.82 9.01 0.00
N GLU A 34 -4.28 7.99 0.72
CA GLU A 34 -3.51 7.38 1.80
C GLU A 34 -2.24 6.70 1.28
N VAL A 35 -2.31 5.98 0.14
CA VAL A 35 -1.13 5.40 -0.53
C VAL A 35 -0.08 6.46 -0.87
N ASN A 36 -0.49 7.64 -1.36
CA ASN A 36 0.44 8.75 -1.59
C ASN A 36 1.18 9.19 -0.33
N GLN A 37 0.51 9.22 0.82
CA GLN A 37 1.15 9.57 2.08
C GLN A 37 2.18 8.51 2.50
N PHE A 38 1.92 7.24 2.20
CA PHE A 38 2.87 6.16 2.44
C PHE A 38 4.09 6.26 1.52
N ILE A 39 3.89 6.62 0.24
CA ILE A 39 5.00 6.87 -0.70
C ILE A 39 5.94 7.96 -0.17
N MET A 40 5.37 9.07 0.32
CA MET A 40 6.16 10.16 0.89
C MET A 40 6.98 9.71 2.11
N ALA A 41 6.37 8.93 3.00
CA ALA A 41 7.08 8.39 4.17
C ALA A 41 8.15 7.36 3.79
N ALA A 42 7.87 6.46 2.84
CA ALA A 42 8.83 5.48 2.34
C ALA A 42 10.04 6.14 1.65
N ARG A 43 9.84 7.27 0.96
CA ARG A 43 10.91 8.10 0.38
C ARG A 43 11.84 8.69 1.44
N GLN A 44 11.31 9.09 2.59
CA GLN A 44 12.14 9.59 3.69
C GLN A 44 13.01 8.50 4.34
N LEU A 45 12.66 7.24 4.12
CA LEU A 45 13.37 6.06 4.63
C LEU A 45 14.20 5.35 3.56
N ASP A 46 14.31 5.91 2.34
CA ASP A 46 15.01 5.33 1.20
C ASP A 46 14.57 3.89 0.84
N MET A 47 13.30 3.55 1.10
CA MET A 47 12.74 2.20 0.88
C MET A 47 12.32 1.99 -0.57
N ASN A 48 13.28 1.94 -1.49
CA ASN A 48 13.06 1.93 -2.94
C ASN A 48 12.04 0.89 -3.44
N PHE A 49 12.10 -0.35 -2.94
CA PHE A 49 11.16 -1.39 -3.35
C PHE A 49 9.72 -1.08 -2.88
N LEU A 50 9.56 -0.60 -1.65
CA LEU A 50 8.27 -0.19 -1.12
C LEU A 50 7.68 0.97 -1.91
N ILE A 51 8.51 1.96 -2.26
CA ILE A 51 8.12 3.11 -3.08
C ILE A 51 7.55 2.64 -4.41
N GLN A 52 8.27 1.77 -5.13
CA GLN A 52 7.83 1.23 -6.42
C GLN A 52 6.51 0.46 -6.31
N LEU A 53 6.33 -0.33 -5.25
CA LEU A 53 5.13 -1.11 -5.03
C LEU A 53 3.92 -0.22 -4.72
N LEU A 54 4.08 0.79 -3.88
CA LEU A 54 3.04 1.76 -3.56
C LEU A 54 2.68 2.63 -4.77
N GLU A 55 3.67 3.07 -5.55
CA GLU A 55 3.44 3.82 -6.80
C GLU A 55 2.67 2.98 -7.83
N ARG A 56 2.91 1.66 -7.88
CA ARG A 56 2.13 0.76 -8.73
C ARG A 56 0.67 0.67 -8.28
N ILE A 57 0.42 0.48 -6.98
CA ILE A 57 -0.94 0.44 -6.42
C ILE A 57 -1.67 1.77 -6.67
N GLU A 58 -0.97 2.88 -6.50
CA GLU A 58 -1.51 4.21 -6.78
C GLU A 58 -1.98 4.33 -8.23
N ALA A 59 -1.10 3.97 -9.18
CA ALA A 59 -1.37 4.16 -10.60
C ALA A 59 -2.52 3.26 -11.08
N GLN A 60 -2.50 1.99 -10.67
CA GLN A 60 -3.54 1.02 -10.96
C GLN A 60 -4.87 1.41 -10.29
N GLY A 61 -4.82 1.84 -9.03
CA GLY A 61 -6.00 2.30 -8.29
C GLY A 61 -6.65 3.51 -8.96
N ARG A 62 -5.87 4.52 -9.36
CA ARG A 62 -6.41 5.68 -10.10
C ARG A 62 -7.01 5.27 -11.43
N ALA A 63 -6.36 4.38 -12.16
CA ALA A 63 -6.88 3.89 -13.44
C ALA A 63 -8.22 3.16 -13.24
N TYR A 64 -8.32 2.30 -12.23
CA TYR A 64 -9.53 1.58 -11.86
C TYR A 64 -10.68 2.51 -11.44
N VAL A 65 -10.40 3.48 -10.57
CA VAL A 65 -11.43 4.43 -10.09
C VAL A 65 -11.97 5.31 -11.22
N ARG A 66 -11.13 5.66 -12.21
CA ARG A 66 -11.52 6.57 -13.31
C ARG A 66 -12.11 5.87 -14.54
N SER A 67 -11.85 4.58 -14.73
CA SER A 67 -12.19 3.87 -15.96
C SER A 67 -12.90 2.55 -15.68
N SER A 68 -14.06 2.35 -16.30
CA SER A 68 -14.79 1.09 -16.27
C SER A 68 -14.11 -0.07 -17.03
N ARG A 69 -12.98 0.20 -17.70
CA ARG A 69 -12.20 -0.80 -18.46
C ARG A 69 -10.97 -1.32 -17.72
N ALA A 70 -10.56 -0.68 -16.64
CA ALA A 70 -9.40 -1.13 -15.88
C ALA A 70 -9.79 -2.36 -15.05
N ASP A 71 -8.92 -3.37 -15.05
CA ASP A 71 -9.16 -4.62 -14.33
C ASP A 71 -8.75 -4.47 -12.86
N ILE A 72 -9.62 -4.91 -11.96
CA ILE A 72 -9.31 -4.94 -10.53
C ILE A 72 -8.22 -5.96 -10.20
N ALA A 73 -7.98 -6.94 -11.09
CA ALA A 73 -6.91 -7.93 -10.94
C ALA A 73 -5.53 -7.28 -10.75
N ASP A 74 -5.24 -6.20 -11.48
CA ASP A 74 -3.96 -5.48 -11.39
C ASP A 74 -3.74 -4.87 -10.00
N VAL A 75 -4.77 -4.20 -9.46
CA VAL A 75 -4.75 -3.63 -8.10
C VAL A 75 -4.63 -4.74 -7.05
N THR A 76 -5.33 -5.85 -7.28
CA THR A 76 -5.37 -7.00 -6.37
C THR A 76 -4.01 -7.68 -6.26
N GLU A 77 -3.33 -7.89 -7.38
CA GLU A 77 -1.98 -8.46 -7.40
C GLU A 77 -1.01 -7.58 -6.62
N SER A 78 -0.94 -6.28 -6.92
CA SER A 78 -0.04 -5.35 -6.22
C SER A 78 -0.36 -5.24 -4.72
N TYR A 79 -1.64 -5.28 -4.36
CA TYR A 79 -2.07 -5.33 -2.96
C TYR A 79 -1.49 -6.55 -2.23
N PHE A 80 -1.57 -7.75 -2.82
CA PHE A 80 -1.03 -8.95 -2.18
C PHE A 80 0.49 -8.91 -2.04
N TYR A 81 1.21 -8.37 -3.04
CA TYR A 81 2.64 -8.12 -2.90
C TYR A 81 2.95 -7.16 -1.75
N LEU A 82 2.12 -6.12 -1.53
CA LEU A 82 2.31 -5.19 -0.43
C LEU A 82 2.12 -5.88 0.92
N CYS A 83 1.06 -6.66 1.09
CA CYS A 83 0.85 -7.44 2.31
C CYS A 83 2.03 -8.37 2.59
N GLN A 84 2.50 -9.12 1.59
CA GLN A 84 3.64 -10.03 1.76
C GLN A 84 4.94 -9.28 2.11
N TYR A 85 5.16 -8.12 1.50
CA TYR A 85 6.34 -7.30 1.80
C TYR A 85 6.28 -6.71 3.21
N MET A 86 5.11 -6.28 3.68
CA MET A 86 4.92 -5.85 5.08
C MET A 86 5.17 -6.98 6.07
N GLU A 87 4.67 -8.18 5.79
CA GLU A 87 4.96 -9.37 6.60
C GLU A 87 6.44 -9.71 6.69
N PHE A 88 7.19 -9.51 5.59
CA PHE A 88 8.64 -9.67 5.58
C PHE A 88 9.31 -8.64 6.50
N ILE A 89 8.96 -7.36 6.38
CA ILE A 89 9.50 -6.29 7.24
C ILE A 89 9.19 -6.55 8.73
N ASN A 90 7.96 -6.92 9.05
CA ASN A 90 7.53 -7.20 10.43
C ASN A 90 8.40 -8.29 11.09
N LYS A 91 8.74 -9.34 10.33
CA LYS A 91 9.58 -10.44 10.82
C LYS A 91 11.03 -10.01 11.04
N ASP A 92 11.57 -9.19 10.15
CA ASP A 92 12.93 -8.65 10.28
C ASP A 92 13.05 -7.69 11.47
N THR A 93 12.01 -6.89 11.77
CA THR A 93 12.02 -5.96 12.91
C THR A 93 11.71 -6.61 14.27
N SER A 94 11.31 -7.89 14.27
CA SER A 94 11.00 -8.65 15.49
C SER A 94 12.20 -9.43 16.06
N LEU A 95 13.40 -9.20 15.50
CA LEU A 95 14.70 -9.75 15.93
C LEU A 95 15.53 -8.71 16.68
#